data_AF-A0A495HXQ8-F1
#
_entry.id   AF-A0A495HXQ8-F1
#
_cell.length_a   1.000
_cell.length_b   1.000
_cell.length_c   1.000
_cell.angle_alpha   90.00
_cell.angle_beta   90.00
_cell.angle_gamma   90.00
#
_symmetry.space_group_name_H-M   'P 1'
#
loop_
_entity.id
_entity.type
_entity.pdbx_description
1 polymer ?
#
loop_
_entity_poly.entity_id
_entity_poly.type
_entity_poly.pdbx_seq_one_letter_code
_entity_poly.pdbx_strand_id
1 'polypeptide(L)'
;MGKIIASRTGPVLGIESSADMFDKLKYESSRLKQGWHPYDAFNFLVTAWHLFEDWTKSDDSRSLCRMKRQRRRLPSEMEFVLDIVRDLVNGGKHFQLTPDSAQKRRVGEVHTGEEVGVYEYLFHENLPAVTVDGCWYFSMRVLHNIILKYFDWVFDDSISIEDFPSEILEAIIYCDIPNRGGGPSPFVWLLQIESAYRDEIPKNA
;
A
#
# COMPACT_ATOMS: atom_id res chain seq x y z
N MET A 1 -30.59 11.63 18.47
CA MET A 1 -30.45 12.67 17.41
C MET A 1 -29.16 12.38 16.67
N GLY A 2 -29.24 12.00 15.39
CA GLY A 2 -28.05 11.76 14.57
C GLY A 2 -27.40 13.08 14.15
N LYS A 3 -26.08 13.18 14.23
CA LYS A 3 -25.33 14.34 13.74
C LYS A 3 -25.47 14.40 12.22
N ILE A 4 -25.82 15.58 11.70
CA ILE A 4 -25.79 15.85 10.26
C ILE A 4 -24.39 16.36 9.93
N ILE A 5 -23.64 15.59 9.15
CA ILE A 5 -22.32 15.97 8.68
C ILE A 5 -22.35 15.85 7.15
N ALA A 6 -22.01 16.97 6.50
CA ALA A 6 -21.82 17.11 5.06
C ALA A 6 -22.86 16.37 4.20
N SER A 7 -24.10 16.88 4.11
CA SER A 7 -25.12 16.41 3.14
C SER A 7 -25.41 14.89 3.11
N ARG A 8 -24.97 14.11 4.11
CA ARG A 8 -25.22 12.66 4.21
C ARG A 8 -26.29 12.41 5.27
N THR A 9 -27.44 11.91 4.82
CA THR A 9 -28.60 11.51 5.61
C THR A 9 -28.46 10.06 6.10
N GLY A 10 -27.43 9.76 6.89
CA GLY A 10 -27.23 8.42 7.45
C GLY A 10 -26.56 8.43 8.82
N PRO A 11 -26.84 7.46 9.70
CA PRO A 11 -26.11 7.30 10.95
C PRO A 11 -24.67 6.87 10.64
N VAL A 12 -23.70 7.61 11.17
CA VAL A 12 -22.26 7.32 11.04
C VAL A 12 -21.67 7.17 12.44
N LEU A 13 -20.73 6.24 12.59
CA LEU A 13 -19.92 6.10 13.79
C LEU A 13 -18.44 6.07 13.40
N GLY A 14 -17.67 7.03 13.91
CA GLY A 14 -16.21 7.03 13.86
C GLY A 14 -15.58 7.66 12.61
N ILE A 15 -15.99 7.27 11.39
CA ILE A 15 -15.33 7.70 10.15
C ILE A 15 -16.26 8.62 9.36
N GLU A 16 -15.95 9.91 9.34
CA GLU A 16 -16.84 10.94 8.78
C GLU A 16 -16.23 11.63 7.54
N SER A 17 -14.92 11.50 7.34
CA SER A 17 -14.16 12.11 6.25
C SER A 17 -13.10 11.16 5.66
N SER A 18 -12.54 11.51 4.49
CA SER A 18 -11.39 10.79 3.94
C SER A 18 -10.15 10.89 4.83
N ALA A 19 -10.01 11.98 5.59
CA ALA A 19 -8.96 12.14 6.59
C ALA A 19 -9.12 11.13 7.74
N ASP A 20 -10.34 10.92 8.26
CA ASP A 20 -10.58 9.88 9.27
C ASP A 20 -10.30 8.48 8.73
N MET A 21 -10.60 8.24 7.45
CA MET A 21 -10.27 6.97 6.79
C MET A 21 -8.75 6.81 6.62
N PHE A 22 -8.01 7.90 6.43
CA PHE A 22 -6.55 7.87 6.47
C PHE A 22 -6.01 7.59 7.87
N ASP A 23 -6.62 8.13 8.92
CA ASP A 23 -6.25 7.79 10.30
C ASP A 23 -6.55 6.32 10.62
N LYS A 24 -7.66 5.77 10.10
CA LYS A 24 -7.90 4.32 10.12
C LYS A 24 -6.79 3.57 9.40
N LEU A 25 -6.34 4.02 8.23
CA LEU A 25 -5.25 3.36 7.51
C LEU A 25 -3.95 3.34 8.33
N LYS A 26 -3.63 4.43 9.04
CA LYS A 26 -2.50 4.49 9.99
C LYS A 26 -2.69 3.54 11.17
N TYR A 27 -3.93 3.39 11.66
CA TYR A 27 -4.25 2.39 12.69
C TYR A 27 -4.05 0.95 12.18
N GLU A 28 -4.55 0.61 10.99
CA GLU A 28 -4.32 -0.73 10.40
C GLU A 28 -2.82 -0.97 10.13
N SER A 29 -2.08 0.06 9.71
CA SER A 29 -0.63 0.01 9.60
C SER A 29 0.02 -0.38 10.92
N SER A 30 -0.36 0.28 12.02
CA SER A 30 0.21 -0.01 13.35
C SER A 30 -0.03 -1.45 13.79
N ARG A 31 -1.18 -2.03 13.43
CA ARG A 31 -1.52 -3.43 13.70
C ARG A 31 -0.71 -4.37 12.81
N LEU A 32 -0.68 -4.11 11.51
CA LEU A 32 0.05 -4.92 10.54
C LEU A 32 1.52 -5.07 10.92
N LYS A 33 2.15 -4.01 11.41
CA LYS A 33 3.56 -4.01 11.85
C LYS A 33 3.87 -4.90 13.04
N GLN A 34 2.87 -5.38 13.79
CA GLN A 34 3.09 -6.23 14.97
C GLN A 34 3.52 -7.65 14.60
N GLY A 35 3.27 -8.08 13.36
CA GLY A 35 3.64 -9.43 12.94
C GLY A 35 3.39 -9.76 11.47
N TRP A 36 3.04 -8.77 10.64
CA TRP A 36 2.80 -8.93 9.21
C TRP A 36 1.77 -10.01 8.85
N HIS A 37 0.81 -10.26 9.75
CA HIS A 37 -0.13 -11.35 9.62
C HIS A 37 -1.07 -11.11 8.41
N PRO A 38 -1.38 -12.15 7.58
CA PRO A 38 -2.21 -12.00 6.38
C PRO A 38 -3.57 -11.33 6.62
N TYR A 39 -4.18 -11.57 7.78
CA TYR A 39 -5.45 -10.94 8.16
C TYR A 39 -5.33 -9.42 8.31
N ASP A 40 -4.30 -8.92 9.00
CA ASP A 40 -4.08 -7.49 9.16
C ASP A 40 -3.62 -6.87 7.83
N ALA A 41 -2.91 -7.63 6.99
CA ALA A 41 -2.52 -7.20 5.65
C ALA A 41 -3.74 -6.97 4.76
N PHE A 42 -4.70 -7.90 4.78
CA PHE A 42 -5.97 -7.75 4.08
C PHE A 42 -6.73 -6.50 4.56
N ASN A 43 -6.87 -6.31 5.88
CA ASN A 43 -7.56 -5.13 6.43
C ASN A 43 -6.90 -3.82 6.03
N PHE A 44 -5.56 -3.77 6.03
CA PHE A 44 -4.79 -2.61 5.56
C PHE A 44 -5.06 -2.33 4.07
N LEU A 45 -4.94 -3.34 3.21
CA LEU A 45 -5.12 -3.19 1.75
C LEU A 45 -6.56 -2.81 1.38
N VAL A 46 -7.57 -3.40 2.04
CA VAL A 46 -8.98 -3.03 1.87
C VAL A 46 -9.21 -1.58 2.26
N THR A 47 -8.64 -1.16 3.38
CA THR A 47 -8.75 0.24 3.85
C THR A 47 -8.08 1.20 2.86
N ALA A 48 -6.89 0.86 2.37
CA ALA A 48 -6.17 1.64 1.36
C ALA A 48 -6.96 1.76 0.06
N TRP A 49 -7.52 0.64 -0.43
CA TRP A 49 -8.32 0.61 -1.65
C TRP A 49 -9.59 1.47 -1.51
N HIS A 50 -10.31 1.35 -0.40
CA HIS A 50 -11.48 2.18 -0.13
C HIS A 50 -11.13 3.66 -0.04
N LEU A 51 -10.01 4.00 0.61
CA LEU A 51 -9.52 5.38 0.70
C LEU A 51 -9.21 5.95 -0.68
N PHE A 52 -8.65 5.14 -1.58
CA PHE A 52 -8.35 5.52 -2.95
C PHE A 52 -9.60 5.64 -3.83
N GLU A 53 -10.43 4.60 -3.90
CA GLU A 53 -11.49 4.48 -4.91
C GLU A 53 -12.82 5.08 -4.42
N ASP A 54 -13.27 4.68 -3.23
CA ASP A 54 -14.63 5.00 -2.76
C ASP A 54 -14.71 6.35 -2.06
N TRP A 55 -13.70 6.67 -1.26
CA TRP A 55 -13.70 7.88 -0.42
C TRP A 55 -13.26 9.14 -1.17
N THR A 56 -12.61 9.02 -2.32
CA THR A 56 -12.28 10.15 -3.20
C THR A 56 -13.51 10.96 -3.63
N LYS A 57 -14.70 10.34 -3.67
CA LYS A 57 -15.96 11.03 -3.99
C LYS A 57 -16.52 11.84 -2.82
N SER A 58 -16.04 11.60 -1.59
CA SER A 58 -16.48 12.31 -0.39
C SER A 58 -15.82 13.67 -0.21
N ASP A 59 -14.70 13.91 -0.90
CA ASP A 59 -13.95 15.16 -0.80
C ASP A 59 -14.43 16.22 -1.79
N ASP A 60 -14.17 17.49 -1.45
CA ASP A 60 -14.40 18.61 -2.36
C ASP A 60 -13.62 18.40 -3.68
N SER A 61 -14.27 18.68 -4.82
CA SER A 61 -13.69 18.45 -6.15
C SER A 61 -12.42 19.25 -6.43
N ARG A 62 -12.18 20.33 -5.68
CA ARG A 62 -11.02 21.21 -5.77
C ARG A 62 -9.97 20.93 -4.69
N SER A 63 -10.24 20.01 -3.76
CA SER A 63 -9.25 19.64 -2.74
C SER A 63 -8.03 18.96 -3.37
N LEU A 64 -6.84 19.30 -2.87
CA LEU A 64 -5.59 18.71 -3.38
C LEU A 64 -5.56 17.20 -3.15
N CYS A 65 -6.01 16.73 -1.98
CA CYS A 65 -6.07 15.29 -1.68
C CYS A 65 -6.90 14.49 -2.69
N ARG A 66 -8.03 15.04 -3.15
CA ARG A 66 -8.83 14.42 -4.22
C ARG A 66 -8.13 14.45 -5.57
N MET A 67 -7.45 15.54 -5.88
CA MET A 67 -6.72 15.68 -7.15
C MET A 67 -5.52 14.72 -7.21
N LYS A 68 -4.78 14.57 -6.11
CA LYS A 68 -3.65 13.62 -5.95
C LYS A 68 -4.06 12.15 -6.05
N ARG A 69 -5.35 11.82 -5.85
CA ARG A 69 -5.91 10.47 -6.04
C ARG A 69 -6.44 10.20 -7.46
N GLN A 70 -6.35 11.15 -8.38
CA GLN A 70 -6.78 10.91 -9.76
C GLN A 70 -5.76 10.06 -10.51
N ARG A 71 -6.13 8.83 -10.90
CA ARG A 71 -5.28 7.90 -11.68
C ARG A 71 -4.49 8.58 -12.80
N ARG A 72 -5.19 9.30 -13.69
CA ARG A 72 -4.58 10.05 -14.82
C ARG A 72 -3.46 11.05 -14.48
N ARG A 73 -3.27 11.38 -13.20
CA ARG A 73 -2.22 12.28 -12.69
C ARG A 73 -1.09 11.54 -11.96
N LEU A 74 -1.24 10.25 -11.76
CA LEU A 74 -0.24 9.41 -11.13
C LEU A 74 0.76 8.91 -12.17
N PRO A 75 2.03 8.72 -11.77
CA PRO A 75 2.97 7.94 -12.56
C PRO A 75 2.44 6.52 -12.80
N SER A 76 2.80 5.93 -13.94
CA SER A 76 2.40 4.57 -14.33
C SER A 76 2.77 3.51 -13.29
N GLU A 77 3.86 3.72 -12.58
CA GLU A 77 4.39 2.88 -11.51
C GLU A 77 3.46 2.87 -10.30
N MET A 78 2.89 4.03 -9.94
CA MET A 78 1.93 4.09 -8.84
C MET A 78 0.57 3.54 -9.26
N GLU A 79 0.12 3.80 -10.50
CA GLU A 79 -1.02 3.08 -11.06
C GLU A 79 -0.77 1.56 -11.04
N PHE A 80 0.48 1.15 -11.26
CA PHE A 80 0.87 -0.24 -11.26
C PHE A 80 0.58 -0.91 -9.93
N VAL A 81 1.05 -0.29 -8.85
CA VAL A 81 0.80 -0.68 -7.45
C VAL A 81 -0.68 -0.68 -7.10
N LEU A 82 -1.44 0.34 -7.51
CA LEU A 82 -2.86 0.42 -7.18
C LEU A 82 -3.67 -0.73 -7.78
N ASP A 83 -3.30 -1.25 -8.96
CA ASP A 83 -3.97 -2.43 -9.50
C ASP A 83 -3.56 -3.72 -8.78
N ILE A 84 -2.33 -3.82 -8.27
CA ILE A 84 -1.92 -4.94 -7.39
C ILE A 84 -2.82 -4.96 -6.15
N VAL A 85 -3.00 -3.80 -5.50
CA VAL A 85 -3.88 -3.65 -4.34
C VAL A 85 -5.32 -4.05 -4.69
N ARG A 86 -5.84 -3.55 -5.81
CA ARG A 86 -7.18 -3.90 -6.31
C ARG A 86 -7.34 -5.41 -6.47
N ASP A 87 -6.36 -6.08 -7.08
CA ASP A 87 -6.43 -7.52 -7.34
C ASP A 87 -6.43 -8.33 -6.04
N LEU A 88 -5.61 -7.95 -5.07
CA LEU A 88 -5.57 -8.59 -3.75
C LEU A 88 -6.88 -8.42 -2.98
N VAL A 89 -7.43 -7.21 -2.98
CA VAL A 89 -8.71 -6.90 -2.33
C VAL A 89 -9.86 -7.64 -3.00
N ASN A 90 -9.92 -7.66 -4.33
CA ASN A 90 -10.95 -8.36 -5.08
C ASN A 90 -10.83 -9.88 -4.93
N GLY A 91 -9.62 -10.43 -4.94
CA GLY A 91 -9.36 -11.84 -4.72
C GLY A 91 -9.86 -12.31 -3.35
N GLY A 92 -9.52 -11.58 -2.29
CA GLY A 92 -9.98 -11.88 -0.94
C GLY A 92 -11.50 -11.71 -0.74
N LYS A 93 -12.15 -10.83 -1.51
CA LYS A 93 -13.60 -10.60 -1.43
C LYS A 93 -14.43 -11.62 -2.20
N HIS A 94 -14.00 -11.97 -3.42
CA HIS A 94 -14.84 -12.73 -4.34
C HIS A 94 -14.55 -14.24 -4.34
N PHE A 95 -13.40 -14.69 -3.83
CA PHE A 95 -12.89 -16.09 -3.87
C PHE A 95 -12.78 -16.70 -5.28
N GLN A 96 -13.54 -16.20 -6.25
CA GLN A 96 -13.49 -16.43 -7.68
C GLN A 96 -13.65 -15.08 -8.37
N LEU A 97 -12.67 -14.69 -9.19
CA LEU A 97 -12.74 -13.45 -9.95
C LEU A 97 -13.82 -13.57 -11.04
N THR A 98 -14.57 -12.49 -11.27
CA THR A 98 -15.41 -12.38 -12.47
C THR A 98 -14.51 -12.42 -13.72
N PRO A 99 -15.02 -12.86 -14.89
CA PRO A 99 -14.23 -12.90 -16.11
C PRO A 99 -13.50 -11.58 -16.42
N ASP A 100 -14.19 -10.45 -16.25
CA ASP A 100 -13.61 -9.11 -16.44
C ASP A 100 -12.47 -8.79 -15.45
N SER A 101 -12.61 -9.23 -14.19
CA SER A 101 -11.57 -9.02 -13.17
C SER A 101 -10.40 -9.97 -13.38
N ALA A 102 -10.66 -11.19 -13.83
CA ALA A 102 -9.63 -12.17 -14.16
C ALA A 102 -8.78 -11.73 -15.36
N GLN A 103 -9.39 -11.11 -16.37
CA GLN A 103 -8.66 -10.56 -17.53
C GLN A 103 -7.78 -9.36 -17.17
N LYS A 104 -8.15 -8.59 -16.14
CA LYS A 104 -7.41 -7.41 -15.69
C LYS A 104 -6.39 -7.71 -14.58
N ARG A 105 -6.35 -8.96 -14.11
CA ARG A 105 -5.49 -9.39 -13.02
C ARG A 105 -4.03 -9.36 -13.47
N ARG A 106 -3.19 -8.69 -12.67
CA ARG A 106 -1.73 -8.68 -12.81
C ARG A 106 -1.02 -9.55 -11.78
N VAL A 107 -1.59 -9.70 -10.59
CA VAL A 107 -1.02 -10.58 -9.56
C VAL A 107 -1.02 -12.03 -10.08
N GLY A 108 0.18 -12.60 -10.21
CA GLY A 108 0.38 -13.98 -10.65
C GLY A 108 0.33 -14.93 -9.47
N GLU A 109 1.12 -14.65 -8.43
CA GLU A 109 1.31 -15.53 -7.27
C GLU A 109 1.30 -14.73 -5.96
N VAL A 110 0.80 -15.37 -4.90
CA VAL A 110 0.82 -14.86 -3.52
C VAL A 110 1.68 -15.81 -2.69
N HIS A 111 2.68 -15.26 -2.03
CA HIS A 111 3.59 -15.96 -1.11
C HIS A 111 3.09 -15.76 0.32
N THR A 112 3.02 -16.81 1.11
CA THR A 112 2.51 -16.75 2.49
C THR A 112 3.57 -16.29 3.50
N GLY A 113 4.85 -16.40 3.16
CA GLY A 113 5.96 -16.23 4.10
C GLY A 113 6.14 -17.45 5.03
N GLU A 114 5.54 -18.59 4.70
CA GLU A 114 5.76 -19.87 5.42
C GLU A 114 6.76 -20.77 4.69
N GLU A 115 7.01 -20.50 3.41
CA GLU A 115 7.90 -21.26 2.53
C GLU A 115 9.09 -20.40 2.10
N VAL A 116 10.30 -20.99 2.11
CA VAL A 116 11.52 -20.30 1.67
C VAL A 116 11.72 -20.52 0.18
N GLY A 117 11.56 -19.45 -0.60
CA GLY A 117 11.78 -19.43 -2.04
C GLY A 117 12.95 -18.53 -2.47
N VAL A 118 13.07 -18.35 -3.80
CA VAL A 118 14.15 -17.58 -4.42
C VAL A 118 14.09 -16.10 -4.02
N TYR A 119 12.88 -15.57 -3.81
CA TYR A 119 12.69 -14.17 -3.47
C TYR A 119 12.97 -13.87 -1.99
N GLU A 120 12.63 -14.80 -1.09
CA GLU A 120 12.96 -14.73 0.32
C GLU A 120 14.49 -14.68 0.51
N TYR A 121 15.23 -15.48 -0.27
CA TYR A 121 16.69 -15.41 -0.30
C TYR A 121 17.20 -14.08 -0.87
N LEU A 122 16.57 -13.57 -1.93
CA LEU A 122 16.99 -12.36 -2.63
C LEU A 122 16.76 -11.08 -1.83
N PHE A 123 15.70 -11.03 -1.03
CA PHE A 123 15.28 -9.87 -0.26
C PHE A 123 15.53 -10.01 1.24
N HIS A 124 15.98 -11.17 1.71
CA HIS A 124 16.25 -11.49 3.11
C HIS A 124 15.02 -11.27 4.02
N GLU A 125 13.83 -11.63 3.53
CA GLU A 125 12.58 -11.50 4.26
C GLU A 125 11.76 -12.79 4.16
N ASN A 126 11.07 -13.14 5.24
CA ASN A 126 10.08 -14.20 5.24
C ASN A 126 8.72 -13.63 5.66
N LEU A 127 8.12 -12.85 4.76
CA LEU A 127 6.85 -12.14 4.95
C LEU A 127 5.88 -12.50 3.82
N PRO A 128 4.56 -12.33 4.00
CA PRO A 128 3.63 -12.41 2.88
C PRO A 128 4.08 -11.50 1.74
N ALA A 129 3.96 -11.95 0.50
CA ALA A 129 4.42 -11.20 -0.66
C ALA A 129 3.60 -11.55 -1.91
N VAL A 130 3.83 -10.82 -2.99
CA VAL A 130 3.21 -11.10 -4.29
C VAL A 130 4.21 -10.99 -5.43
N THR A 131 4.06 -11.88 -6.41
CA THR A 131 4.74 -11.77 -7.70
C THR A 131 3.77 -11.32 -8.78
N VAL A 132 4.18 -10.35 -9.57
CA VAL A 132 3.36 -9.68 -10.60
C VAL A 132 4.12 -9.73 -11.92
N ASP A 133 3.43 -10.10 -13.00
CA ASP A 133 4.00 -10.23 -14.34
C ASP A 133 5.30 -11.09 -14.41
N GLY A 134 5.47 -12.01 -13.46
CA GLY A 134 6.57 -12.98 -13.41
C GLY A 134 7.94 -12.43 -12.95
N CYS A 135 8.09 -11.11 -12.83
CA CYS A 135 9.38 -10.48 -12.52
C CYS A 135 9.35 -9.40 -11.43
N TRP A 136 8.16 -8.92 -11.07
CA TRP A 136 8.02 -7.95 -9.99
C TRP A 136 7.73 -8.67 -8.68
N TYR A 137 8.44 -8.31 -7.62
CA TYR A 137 8.22 -8.86 -6.28
C TYR A 137 7.94 -7.76 -5.27
N PHE A 138 6.78 -7.84 -4.61
CA PHE A 138 6.41 -6.92 -3.55
C PHE A 138 6.18 -7.69 -2.25
N SER A 139 7.09 -7.57 -1.29
CA SER A 139 6.81 -8.00 0.08
C SER A 139 5.73 -7.13 0.69
N MET A 140 4.96 -7.68 1.64
CA MET A 140 3.85 -6.96 2.24
C MET A 140 4.30 -5.71 2.98
N ARG A 141 5.49 -5.75 3.57
CA ARG A 141 6.11 -4.58 4.18
C ARG A 141 6.36 -3.46 3.18
N VAL A 142 6.84 -3.79 2.00
CA VAL A 142 7.15 -2.80 0.97
C VAL A 142 5.88 -2.24 0.36
N LEU A 143 4.93 -3.10 0.03
CA LEU A 143 3.62 -2.67 -0.46
C LEU A 143 2.96 -1.74 0.57
N HIS A 144 3.01 -2.10 1.84
CA HIS A 144 2.56 -1.27 2.95
C HIS A 144 3.28 0.10 2.99
N ASN A 145 4.61 0.12 2.91
CA ASN A 145 5.39 1.36 3.01
C ASN A 145 5.12 2.30 1.83
N ILE A 146 5.03 1.77 0.62
CA ILE A 146 4.65 2.50 -0.60
C ILE A 146 3.27 3.12 -0.43
N ILE A 147 2.28 2.34 0.00
CA ILE A 147 0.89 2.79 0.19
C ILE A 147 0.81 3.89 1.25
N LEU A 148 1.45 3.70 2.40
CA LEU A 148 1.44 4.73 3.45
C LEU A 148 2.10 6.02 2.98
N LYS A 149 3.27 5.94 2.36
CA LYS A 149 3.97 7.13 1.84
C LYS A 149 3.17 7.84 0.76
N TYR A 150 2.51 7.09 -0.10
CA TYR A 150 1.58 7.63 -1.06
C TYR A 150 0.46 8.43 -0.38
N PHE A 151 -0.18 7.87 0.66
CA PHE A 151 -1.24 8.60 1.36
C PHE A 151 -0.74 9.75 2.24
N ASP A 152 0.46 9.65 2.82
CA ASP A 152 1.12 10.80 3.47
C ASP A 152 1.24 11.97 2.47
N TRP A 153 1.72 11.72 1.25
CA TRP A 153 1.78 12.74 0.18
C TRP A 153 0.41 13.23 -0.26
N VAL A 154 -0.59 12.34 -0.38
CA VAL A 154 -1.96 12.70 -0.76
C VAL A 154 -2.58 13.69 0.22
N PHE A 155 -2.34 13.52 1.52
CA PHE A 155 -2.92 14.35 2.57
C PHE A 155 -2.01 15.50 3.03
N ASP A 156 -0.85 15.68 2.40
CA ASP A 156 0.01 16.84 2.59
C ASP A 156 -0.35 17.94 1.57
N ASP A 157 -1.14 18.92 1.99
CA ASP A 157 -1.55 20.05 1.15
C ASP A 157 -0.40 21.04 0.87
N SER A 158 0.78 20.89 1.50
CA SER A 158 1.95 21.74 1.24
C SER A 158 2.73 21.32 -0.02
N ILE A 159 2.53 20.09 -0.50
CA ILE A 159 3.24 19.54 -1.67
C ILE A 159 2.32 19.61 -2.90
N SER A 160 2.85 20.05 -4.04
CA SER A 160 2.10 20.11 -5.30
C SER A 160 1.66 18.73 -5.79
N ILE A 161 0.65 18.71 -6.65
CA ILE A 161 0.22 17.49 -7.35
C ILE A 161 1.26 17.01 -8.36
N GLU A 162 2.04 17.94 -8.92
CA GLU A 162 3.09 17.63 -9.90
C GLU A 162 4.38 17.10 -9.23
N ASP A 163 4.52 17.30 -7.91
CA ASP A 163 5.69 16.90 -7.13
C ASP A 163 5.44 15.53 -6.49
N PHE A 164 5.28 14.50 -7.32
CA PHE A 164 5.15 13.12 -6.83
C PHE A 164 6.47 12.66 -6.17
N PRO A 165 6.45 12.03 -4.99
CA PRO A 165 7.68 11.70 -4.26
C PRO A 165 8.54 10.67 -5.01
N SER A 166 9.79 11.04 -5.35
CA SER A 166 10.70 10.18 -6.11
C SER A 166 11.06 8.91 -5.34
N GLU A 167 11.12 8.96 -4.02
CA GLU A 167 11.42 7.81 -3.17
C GLU A 167 10.35 6.71 -3.26
N ILE A 168 9.10 7.06 -3.61
CA ILE A 168 8.05 6.08 -3.86
C ILE A 168 8.32 5.38 -5.19
N LEU A 169 8.70 6.14 -6.23
CA LEU A 169 9.03 5.57 -7.55
C LEU A 169 10.24 4.65 -7.48
N GLU A 170 11.30 5.09 -6.80
CA GLU A 170 12.50 4.28 -6.58
C GLU A 170 12.17 2.96 -5.88
N ALA A 171 11.30 3.00 -4.87
CA ALA A 171 10.85 1.79 -4.16
C ALA A 171 10.08 0.83 -5.06
N ILE A 172 9.21 1.36 -5.93
CA ILE A 172 8.45 0.54 -6.89
C ILE A 172 9.40 -0.07 -7.92
N ILE A 173 10.28 0.72 -8.52
CA ILE A 173 11.24 0.25 -9.54
C ILE A 173 12.19 -0.80 -8.96
N TYR A 174 12.57 -0.67 -7.68
CA TYR A 174 13.41 -1.67 -7.02
C TYR A 174 12.74 -3.06 -6.92
N CYS A 175 11.41 -3.13 -6.97
CA CYS A 175 10.65 -4.38 -7.01
C CYS A 175 10.74 -5.08 -8.38
N ASP A 176 11.14 -4.41 -9.45
CA ASP A 176 11.37 -4.98 -10.78
C ASP A 176 12.70 -5.73 -10.80
N ILE A 177 12.70 -7.03 -10.57
CA ILE A 177 13.93 -7.80 -10.35
C ILE A 177 14.90 -7.75 -11.54
N PRO A 178 14.45 -7.87 -12.81
CA PRO A 178 15.30 -7.68 -13.97
C PRO A 178 15.91 -6.28 -14.10
N ASN A 179 15.16 -5.23 -13.75
CA ASN A 179 15.56 -3.85 -14.01
C ASN A 179 16.07 -3.11 -12.77
N ARG A 180 16.05 -3.73 -11.58
CA ARG A 180 16.57 -3.11 -10.37
C ARG A 180 18.07 -2.82 -10.55
N GLY A 181 18.45 -1.56 -10.37
CA GLY A 181 19.87 -1.18 -10.36
C GLY A 181 20.60 -1.89 -9.22
N GLY A 182 21.89 -2.22 -9.39
CA GLY A 182 22.75 -2.83 -8.37
C GLY A 182 23.11 -1.90 -7.19
N GLY A 183 22.27 -0.92 -6.88
CA GLY A 183 22.45 0.06 -5.83
C GLY A 183 21.89 -0.38 -4.47
N PRO A 184 22.05 0.46 -3.43
CA PRO A 184 21.48 0.19 -2.11
C PRO A 184 19.94 0.10 -2.18
N SER A 185 19.34 -0.68 -1.29
CA SER A 185 17.89 -0.73 -1.16
C SER A 185 17.31 0.66 -0.85
N PRO A 186 16.21 1.09 -1.50
CA PRO A 186 15.61 2.40 -1.26
C PRO A 186 15.20 2.61 0.20
N PHE A 187 15.17 3.86 0.67
CA PHE A 187 14.79 4.17 2.05
C PHE A 187 13.39 3.62 2.43
N VAL A 188 12.41 3.77 1.54
CA VAL A 188 11.04 3.23 1.72
C VAL A 188 11.07 1.70 1.87
N TRP A 189 12.02 1.02 1.22
CA TRP A 189 12.25 -0.41 1.39
C TRP A 189 12.87 -0.73 2.75
N LEU A 190 13.74 0.12 3.30
CA LEU A 190 14.44 -0.12 4.57
C LEU A 190 13.62 0.22 5.82
N LEU A 191 12.52 0.97 5.67
CA LEU A 191 11.61 1.28 6.77
C LEU A 191 11.18 -0.01 7.51
N GLN A 192 11.44 -0.04 8.82
CA GLN A 192 11.20 -1.15 9.75
C GLN A 192 12.10 -2.40 9.60
N ILE A 193 13.11 -2.40 8.71
CA ILE A 193 14.24 -3.37 8.81
C ILE A 193 15.21 -2.94 9.92
N GLU A 194 15.48 -1.64 10.05
CA GLU A 194 16.53 -1.14 10.95
C GLU A 194 16.27 -1.38 12.44
N SER A 195 15.01 -1.55 12.86
CA SER A 195 14.70 -1.91 14.25
C SER A 195 15.08 -3.36 14.58
N ALA A 196 15.09 -4.27 13.60
CA ALA A 196 15.48 -5.66 13.81
C ALA A 196 16.99 -5.82 14.00
N TYR A 197 17.80 -4.95 13.37
CA TYR A 197 19.28 -5.01 13.47
C TYR A 197 19.87 -4.16 14.61
N ARG A 198 19.10 -3.29 15.26
CA ARG A 198 19.58 -2.51 16.42
C ARG A 198 19.62 -3.29 17.73
N ASP A 199 18.87 -4.39 17.83
CA ASP A 199 18.78 -5.21 19.04
C ASP A 199 19.82 -6.35 19.08
N GLU A 200 20.64 -6.52 18.04
CA GLU A 200 21.68 -7.57 17.97
C GLU A 200 23.10 -7.08 18.23
N ILE A 201 23.33 -5.79 18.55
CA ILE A 201 24.65 -5.36 19.01
C ILE A 201 24.77 -5.70 20.51
N PRO A 202 25.63 -6.66 20.91
CA PRO A 202 25.87 -6.89 22.32
C PRO A 202 26.44 -5.62 22.91
N LYS A 203 25.77 -5.06 23.92
CA LYS A 203 26.34 -3.99 24.75
C LYS A 203 27.48 -4.57 25.58
N ASN A 204 28.64 -4.77 24.96
CA ASN A 204 29.90 -5.06 25.63
C ASN A 204 31.07 -4.61 24.73
N ALA A 205 31.48 -3.37 24.91
CA ALA A 205 32.87 -2.91 24.78
C ALA A 205 33.11 -1.84 25.84
#